data_AF-A0A165WQE1-F1
#
_entry.id   AF-A0A165WQE1-F1
#
_cell.length_a   1.000
_cell.length_b   1.000
_cell.length_c   1.000
_cell.angle_alpha   90.00
_cell.angle_beta   90.00
_cell.angle_gamma   90.00
#
_symmetry.space_group_name_H-M   'P 1'
#
loop_
_entity.id
_entity.type
_entity.pdbx_description
1 polymer ?
#
loop_
_entity_poly.entity_id
_entity_poly.type
_entity_poly.pdbx_seq_one_letter_code
_entity_poly.pdbx_strand_id
1 'polypeptide(L)'
;LPPIPQIPPQFTPGTRLTQERYDALDLDPAKFLLPAEIDLLAHVLKANEEALAWDESMKGAFKASYFDPVTIPVVEHVPWAHRNMPIPPGVLDEVMRIIRDKIQTGIYEPS
;
A
#
# COMPACT_ATOMS: atom_id res chain seq x y z
N LEU A 1 18.74 8.92 0.50
CA LEU A 1 18.69 7.50 0.07
C LEU A 1 19.88 6.78 0.69
N PRO A 2 19.71 5.53 1.15
CA PRO A 2 20.83 4.73 1.63
C PRO A 2 21.89 4.58 0.52
N PRO A 3 23.19 4.54 0.87
CA PRO A 3 24.26 4.42 -0.11
C PRO A 3 24.19 3.06 -0.83
N ILE A 4 24.42 3.07 -2.14
CA ILE A 4 24.41 1.87 -2.97
C ILE A 4 25.79 1.19 -2.88
N PRO A 5 25.87 -0.09 -2.47
CA PRO A 5 27.15 -0.81 -2.44
C PRO A 5 27.65 -1.10 -3.86
N GLN A 6 28.97 -1.05 -4.07
CA GLN A 6 29.59 -1.43 -5.35
C GLN A 6 29.54 -2.94 -5.61
N ILE A 7 29.51 -3.75 -4.54
CA ILE A 7 29.34 -5.19 -4.60
C ILE A 7 28.03 -5.51 -3.86
N PRO A 8 26.94 -5.81 -4.57
CA PRO A 8 25.67 -6.08 -3.92
C PRO A 8 25.73 -7.40 -3.16
N PRO A 9 25.18 -7.45 -1.93
CA PRO A 9 25.03 -8.71 -1.20
C PRO A 9 23.91 -9.54 -1.82
N GLN A 10 23.98 -10.86 -1.65
CA GLN A 10 22.87 -11.73 -2.01
C GLN A 10 21.59 -11.35 -1.27
N PHE A 11 20.46 -11.53 -1.95
CA PHE A 11 19.16 -11.24 -1.37
C PHE A 11 18.94 -12.03 -0.07
N THR A 12 18.44 -11.33 0.94
CA THR A 12 18.02 -11.90 2.21
C THR A 12 16.63 -11.35 2.53
N PRO A 13 15.66 -12.19 2.92
CA PRO A 13 14.31 -11.71 3.24
C PRO A 13 14.32 -10.56 4.25
N GLY A 14 13.46 -9.57 4.01
CA GLY A 14 13.23 -8.42 4.88
C GLY A 14 12.03 -8.63 5.81
N THR A 15 11.60 -7.55 6.46
CA THR A 15 10.39 -7.55 7.30
C THR A 15 9.13 -7.53 6.44
N ARG A 16 9.13 -6.70 5.38
CA ARG A 16 7.99 -6.56 4.46
C ARG A 16 8.23 -7.26 3.13
N LEU A 17 9.47 -7.26 2.64
CA LEU A 17 9.86 -7.98 1.43
C LEU A 17 10.24 -9.42 1.79
N THR A 18 9.24 -10.30 1.89
CA THR A 18 9.44 -11.74 2.12
C THR A 18 9.92 -12.45 0.86
N GLN A 19 10.42 -13.67 0.99
CA GLN A 19 10.85 -14.47 -0.17
C GLN A 19 9.70 -14.68 -1.16
N GLU A 20 8.50 -15.02 -0.68
CA GLU A 20 7.31 -15.21 -1.54
C GLU A 20 6.96 -13.95 -2.35
N ARG A 21 7.05 -12.77 -1.71
CA ARG A 21 6.78 -11.48 -2.35
C ARG A 21 7.86 -11.11 -3.36
N TYR A 22 9.11 -11.45 -3.06
CA TYR A 22 10.23 -11.26 -3.97
C TYR A 22 10.09 -12.15 -5.22
N ASP A 23 9.76 -13.43 -5.03
CA ASP A 23 9.57 -14.38 -6.13
C ASP A 23 8.37 -13.99 -7.01
N ALA A 24 7.30 -13.47 -6.40
CA ALA A 24 6.13 -12.96 -7.11
C ALA A 24 6.39 -11.66 -7.90
N LEU A 25 7.43 -10.90 -7.55
CA LEU A 25 7.78 -9.67 -8.26
C LEU A 25 8.38 -9.93 -9.64
N ASP A 26 8.93 -11.12 -9.85
CA ASP A 26 9.63 -11.54 -11.09
C ASP A 26 10.49 -10.41 -11.68
N LEU A 27 11.61 -10.11 -11.02
CA LEU A 27 12.40 -8.90 -11.31
C LEU A 27 13.00 -8.84 -12.72
N ASP A 28 13.12 -9.99 -13.40
CA ASP A 28 13.70 -10.05 -14.75
C ASP A 28 12.97 -11.08 -15.63
N PRO A 29 11.73 -10.78 -16.06
CA PRO A 29 10.96 -11.69 -16.91
C PRO A 29 11.62 -11.85 -18.29
N ALA A 30 12.42 -10.86 -18.71
CA ALA A 30 13.11 -10.82 -19.99
C ALA A 30 14.50 -11.49 -19.97
N LYS A 31 15.00 -11.89 -18.79
CA LYS A 31 16.36 -12.42 -18.60
C LYS A 31 17.45 -11.51 -19.15
N PHE A 32 17.22 -10.20 -19.08
CA PHE A 32 18.11 -9.17 -19.62
C PHE A 32 19.18 -8.76 -18.61
N LEU A 33 18.87 -8.81 -17.31
CA LEU A 33 19.73 -8.31 -16.25
C LEU A 33 20.85 -9.31 -15.93
N LEU A 34 22.03 -8.78 -15.63
CA LEU A 34 23.12 -9.59 -15.08
C LEU A 34 22.76 -10.03 -13.65
N PRO A 35 23.28 -11.18 -13.18
CA PRO A 35 23.04 -11.63 -11.80
C PRO A 35 23.36 -10.57 -10.74
N ALA A 36 24.46 -9.82 -10.94
CA ALA A 36 24.84 -8.73 -10.05
C ALA A 36 23.86 -7.55 -10.07
N GLU A 37 23.20 -7.27 -11.20
CA GLU A 37 22.18 -6.22 -11.29
C GLU A 37 20.88 -6.63 -10.59
N ILE A 38 20.52 -7.91 -10.66
CA ILE A 38 19.39 -8.47 -9.92
C ILE A 38 19.64 -8.37 -8.41
N ASP A 39 20.83 -8.75 -7.94
CA ASP A 39 21.22 -8.61 -6.54
C ASP A 39 21.20 -7.15 -6.08
N LEU A 40 21.62 -6.22 -6.94
CA LEU A 40 21.58 -4.78 -6.67
C LEU A 40 20.14 -4.28 -6.53
N LEU A 41 19.26 -4.67 -7.45
CA LEU A 41 17.85 -4.30 -7.42
C LEU A 41 17.16 -4.86 -6.18
N ALA A 42 17.42 -6.12 -5.84
CA ALA A 42 16.95 -6.76 -4.62
C ALA A 42 17.39 -6.01 -3.37
N HIS A 43 18.66 -5.56 -3.33
CA HIS A 43 19.18 -4.74 -2.24
C HIS A 43 18.47 -3.39 -2.13
N VAL A 44 18.24 -2.69 -3.24
CA VAL A 44 17.52 -1.41 -3.26
C VAL A 44 16.07 -1.58 -2.78
N LEU A 45 15.37 -2.62 -3.24
CA LEU A 45 14.00 -2.92 -2.81
C LEU A 45 13.94 -3.23 -1.32
N LYS A 46 14.89 -4.02 -0.82
CA LYS A 46 15.00 -4.32 0.62
C LYS A 46 15.28 -3.05 1.44
N ALA A 47 16.20 -2.21 0.98
CA ALA A 47 16.57 -0.98 1.67
C ALA A 47 15.40 0.04 1.74
N ASN A 48 14.44 -0.08 0.83
CA ASN A 48 13.24 0.75 0.77
C ASN A 48 11.97 -0.06 0.99
N GLU A 49 12.03 -1.14 1.79
CA GLU A 49 10.89 -2.06 1.96
C GLU A 49 9.63 -1.38 2.53
N GLU A 50 9.79 -0.27 3.25
CA GLU A 50 8.68 0.52 3.78
C GLU A 50 7.91 1.30 2.70
N ALA A 51 8.54 1.57 1.56
CA ALA A 51 7.91 2.27 0.45
C ALA A 51 6.98 1.37 -0.38
N LEU A 52 7.09 0.05 -0.20
CA LEU A 52 6.26 -0.93 -0.89
C LEU A 52 5.04 -1.28 -0.04
N ALA A 53 3.85 -1.15 -0.63
CA ALA A 53 2.59 -1.55 -0.01
C ALA A 53 2.11 -2.88 -0.62
N TRP A 54 1.99 -3.89 0.22
CA TRP A 54 1.54 -5.24 -0.19
C TRP A 54 0.09 -5.52 0.19
N ASP A 55 -0.41 -4.84 1.21
CA ASP A 55 -1.77 -4.89 1.70
C ASP A 55 -2.20 -3.49 2.16
N GLU A 56 -3.48 -3.29 2.46
CA GLU A 56 -4.00 -1.98 2.91
C GLU A 56 -3.35 -1.54 4.24
N SER A 57 -2.86 -2.45 5.10
CA SER A 57 -2.20 -2.07 6.36
C SER A 57 -0.81 -1.47 6.15
N MET A 58 -0.15 -1.79 5.03
CA MET A 58 1.16 -1.26 4.65
C MET A 58 1.05 0.02 3.81
N LYS A 59 -0.18 0.44 3.48
CA LYS A 59 -0.42 1.66 2.73
C LYS A 59 -0.07 2.88 3.57
N GLY A 60 0.82 3.72 3.03
CA GLY A 60 1.17 4.97 3.67
C GLY A 60 0.01 5.98 3.67
N ALA A 61 -0.05 6.80 4.71
CA ALA A 61 -0.88 8.01 4.74
C ALA A 61 0.03 9.24 4.77
N PHE A 62 -0.45 10.35 4.21
CA PHE A 62 0.23 11.62 4.39
C PHE A 62 0.19 12.03 5.85
N LYS A 63 1.29 12.58 6.34
CA LYS A 63 1.35 13.11 7.71
C LYS A 63 0.44 14.32 7.81
N ALA A 64 -0.50 14.30 8.76
CA ALA A 64 -1.46 15.39 8.98
C ALA A 64 -0.79 16.76 9.26
N SER A 65 0.46 16.78 9.73
CA SER A 65 1.22 18.03 9.94
C SER A 65 1.65 18.73 8.66
N TYR A 66 1.56 18.07 7.49
CA TYR A 66 1.97 18.66 6.21
C TYR A 66 0.84 19.38 5.48
N PHE A 67 -0.42 19.07 5.80
CA PHE A 67 -1.58 19.56 5.07
C PHE A 67 -2.67 19.99 6.05
N ASP A 68 -3.17 21.20 5.90
CA ASP A 68 -4.36 21.63 6.62
C ASP A 68 -5.59 20.85 6.14
N PRO A 69 -6.57 20.56 7.03
CA PRO A 69 -7.81 19.92 6.63
C PRO A 69 -8.54 20.69 5.52
N VAL A 70 -9.01 19.98 4.51
CA VAL A 70 -9.79 20.58 3.42
C VAL A 70 -11.16 20.98 3.95
N THR A 71 -11.50 22.26 3.83
CA THR A 71 -12.85 22.76 4.12
C THR A 71 -13.66 22.81 2.84
N ILE A 72 -14.74 22.02 2.77
CA ILE A 72 -15.66 22.03 1.63
C ILE A 72 -16.60 23.23 1.80
N PRO A 73 -16.61 24.23 0.89
CA PRO A 73 -17.53 25.35 0.98
C PRO A 73 -18.96 24.85 0.74
N VAL A 74 -19.88 25.22 1.62
CA VAL A 74 -21.29 24.85 1.54
C VAL A 74 -22.16 26.09 1.41
N VAL A 75 -23.24 25.98 0.63
CA VAL A 75 -24.34 26.96 0.62
C VAL A 75 -25.36 26.54 1.68
N GLU A 76 -26.19 27.45 2.19
CA GLU A 76 -27.27 27.08 3.10
C GLU A 76 -28.21 26.08 2.42
N HIS A 77 -28.28 24.86 2.96
CA HIS A 77 -29.13 23.77 2.46
C HIS A 77 -29.55 22.86 3.60
N VAL A 78 -30.63 22.11 3.39
CA VAL A 78 -31.03 21.03 4.31
C VAL A 78 -30.21 19.78 3.97
N PRO A 79 -29.54 19.14 4.95
CA PRO A 79 -28.81 17.89 4.71
C PRO A 79 -29.72 16.83 4.07
N TRP A 80 -29.26 16.24 2.98
CA TRP A 80 -30.01 15.19 2.29
C TRP A 80 -29.71 13.84 2.93
N ALA A 81 -30.71 13.20 3.52
CA ALA A 81 -30.64 11.82 4.01
C ALA A 81 -31.41 10.89 3.07
N HIS A 82 -30.71 9.99 2.37
CA HIS A 82 -31.33 8.95 1.56
C HIS A 82 -31.04 7.56 2.14
N ARG A 83 -31.99 6.64 2.01
CA ARG A 83 -31.76 5.25 2.39
C ARG A 83 -30.76 4.61 1.44
N ASN A 84 -29.72 3.98 1.96
CA ASN A 84 -28.77 3.22 1.15
C ASN A 84 -29.47 2.08 0.39
N MET A 85 -29.04 1.86 -0.86
CA MET A 85 -29.48 0.72 -1.65
C MET A 85 -29.05 -0.60 -0.98
N PRO A 86 -29.88 -1.66 -1.01
CA PRO A 86 -29.50 -2.94 -0.46
C PRO A 86 -28.27 -3.52 -1.17
N ILE A 87 -27.31 -4.02 -0.40
CA ILE A 87 -26.14 -4.71 -0.96
C ILE A 87 -26.59 -6.12 -1.37
N PRO A 88 -26.30 -6.56 -2.61
CA PRO A 88 -26.62 -7.92 -3.03
C PRO A 88 -25.92 -8.98 -2.15
N PRO A 89 -26.59 -10.09 -1.78
CA PRO A 89 -26.00 -11.09 -0.89
C PRO A 89 -24.67 -11.67 -1.37
N GLY A 90 -24.50 -11.83 -2.69
CA GLY A 90 -23.28 -12.41 -3.27
C GLY A 90 -22.02 -11.56 -3.12
N VAL A 91 -22.14 -10.26 -2.82
CA VAL A 91 -20.99 -9.35 -2.64
C VAL A 91 -20.90 -8.82 -1.22
N LEU A 92 -21.80 -9.22 -0.32
CA LEU A 92 -21.91 -8.66 1.02
C LEU A 92 -20.61 -8.85 1.83
N ASP A 93 -20.04 -10.06 1.81
CA ASP A 93 -18.83 -10.38 2.55
C ASP A 93 -17.61 -9.58 2.06
N GLU A 94 -17.52 -9.37 0.75
CA GLU A 94 -16.47 -8.57 0.14
C GLU A 94 -16.58 -7.10 0.55
N VAL A 95 -17.78 -6.52 0.49
CA VAL A 95 -18.02 -5.14 0.91
C VAL A 95 -17.71 -4.97 2.40
N MET A 96 -18.13 -5.91 3.24
CA MET A 96 -17.81 -5.89 4.66
C MET A 96 -16.30 -5.97 4.93
N ARG A 97 -15.56 -6.79 4.17
CA ARG A 97 -14.10 -6.86 4.25
C ARG A 97 -13.47 -5.49 3.93
N ILE A 98 -13.84 -4.90 2.80
CA ILE A 98 -13.30 -3.59 2.38
C ILE A 98 -13.58 -2.51 3.44
N ILE A 99 -14.79 -2.47 4.01
CA ILE A 99 -15.13 -1.49 5.05
C ILE A 99 -14.28 -1.70 6.29
N ARG A 100 -14.10 -2.95 6.74
CA ARG A 100 -13.26 -3.27 7.91
C ARG A 100 -11.80 -2.87 7.68
N ASP A 101 -11.25 -3.15 6.51
CA ASP A 101 -9.87 -2.79 6.17
C ASP A 101 -9.67 -1.26 6.17
N LYS A 102 -10.67 -0.51 5.67
CA LYS A 102 -10.65 0.96 5.69
C LYS A 102 -10.77 1.56 7.09
N ILE A 103 -11.49 0.90 7.99
CA ILE A 103 -11.56 1.30 9.40
C ILE A 103 -10.23 0.99 10.11
N GLN A 104 -9.65 -0.19 9.88
CA GLN A 104 -8.37 -0.58 10.48
C GLN A 104 -7.21 0.33 10.05
N THR A 105 -7.23 0.81 8.80
CA THR A 105 -6.25 1.78 8.29
C THR A 105 -6.49 3.21 8.77
N GLY A 106 -7.60 3.47 9.47
CA GLY A 106 -7.95 4.81 9.96
C GLY A 106 -8.43 5.76 8.86
N ILE A 107 -8.72 5.26 7.64
CA ILE A 107 -9.30 6.08 6.57
C ILE A 107 -10.77 6.38 6.88
N TYR A 108 -11.49 5.39 7.42
CA TYR A 108 -12.87 5.53 7.85
C TYR A 108 -12.96 5.57 9.37
N GLU A 109 -13.77 6.49 9.87
CA GLU A 109 -14.08 6.63 11.29
C GLU A 109 -15.54 6.19 11.54
N PRO A 110 -15.83 5.52 12.66
CA PRO A 110 -17.20 5.30 13.10
C PRO A 110 -17.90 6.67 13.30
N SER A 111 -19.07 6.83 12.69
CA SER A 111 -19.94 8.00 12.85
C SER A 111 -20.76 7.96 14.13
#